data_AF-A0A498PV97-F1
#
_entry.id   AF-A0A498PV97-F1
#
_cell.length_a   1.000
_cell.length_b   1.000
_cell.length_c   1.000
_cell.angle_alpha   90.00
_cell.angle_beta   90.00
_cell.angle_gamma   90.00
#
_symmetry.space_group_name_H-M   'P 1'
#
loop_
_entity.id
_entity.type
_entity.pdbx_description
1 polymer ?
#
loop_
_entity_poly.entity_id
_entity_poly.type
_entity_poly.pdbx_seq_one_letter_code
_entity_poly.pdbx_strand_id
1 'polypeptide(L)'
;MGPLTRSRVEAFDQTADMLTEAAAQWRARAAVVERAAHAYVEQMTNPDGTAWEGQAAGSAAQMAHSDNLAVLPAVDHAHQMADIAHRGGETLRGARAEALEAIADAEDSGFVVGEDLSVTDTRSADSPAQRLARQQQAEIHRSFIAHRVARLDAANESIATKLQTGAARLVGMAPAGWHQPVTELVRPVPAKPARPVDSRATIRAVDNHWKQDPQLPAPVDPKDMTAPAARAAWEAVNAEMAAYNARCGRTFVLPNEQAAYNACLADRGPLLERQAAIRARLRDLGIQVEGEPPPAPDPAGPQPNRGLPPNGISPPTEGNPEVGPASRPSEKPLGGQSLWDENGGEWRYFPGDRWHNAHWDYNPHDTPNSRWKNIPIGDLPPNK
;
A
#
# COMPACT_ATOMS: atom_id res chain seq x y z
N MET A 1 1.87 -32.91 0.98
CA MET A 1 3.25 -33.40 1.11
C MET A 1 3.23 -34.68 1.92
N GLY A 2 4.08 -35.67 1.61
CA GLY A 2 4.26 -36.83 2.50
C GLY A 2 5.00 -36.43 3.79
N PRO A 3 4.98 -37.26 4.84
CA PRO A 3 5.67 -36.95 6.10
C PRO A 3 7.16 -36.65 5.87
N LEU A 4 7.71 -35.74 6.67
CA LEU A 4 9.15 -35.45 6.66
C LEU A 4 9.92 -36.69 7.14
N THR A 5 11.06 -36.91 6.50
CA THR A 5 11.99 -38.00 6.84
C THR A 5 13.23 -37.42 7.52
N ARG A 6 14.03 -38.27 8.18
CA ARG A 6 15.28 -37.84 8.84
C ARG A 6 16.20 -37.11 7.86
N SER A 7 16.49 -37.69 6.71
CA SER A 7 17.34 -37.05 5.69
C SER A 7 16.79 -35.69 5.22
N ARG A 8 15.46 -35.54 5.15
CA ARG A 8 14.84 -34.24 4.82
C ARG A 8 15.03 -33.20 5.92
N VAL A 9 14.90 -33.58 7.20
CA VAL A 9 15.19 -32.68 8.33
C VAL A 9 16.65 -32.21 8.26
N GLU A 10 17.58 -33.14 8.03
CA GLU A 10 19.01 -32.83 7.89
C GLU A 10 19.30 -31.89 6.72
N ALA A 11 18.57 -31.99 5.61
CA ALA A 11 18.77 -31.16 4.42
C ALA A 11 18.24 -29.71 4.54
N PHE A 12 17.47 -29.35 5.58
CA PHE A 12 16.86 -28.02 5.70
C PHE A 12 17.86 -26.85 5.79
N ASP A 13 19.14 -27.11 6.13
CA ASP A 13 20.19 -26.08 6.05
C ASP A 13 20.33 -25.53 4.62
N GLN A 14 20.20 -26.38 3.60
CA GLN A 14 20.26 -25.95 2.19
C GLN A 14 19.12 -24.98 1.86
N THR A 15 17.91 -25.25 2.36
CA THR A 15 16.75 -24.35 2.22
C THR A 15 17.00 -23.02 2.92
N ALA A 16 17.57 -23.04 4.13
CA ALA A 16 17.89 -21.82 4.87
C ALA A 16 18.98 -20.98 4.18
N ASP A 17 19.96 -21.63 3.56
CA ASP A 17 21.01 -20.97 2.77
C ASP A 17 20.43 -20.34 1.51
N MET A 18 19.54 -21.05 0.79
CA MET A 18 18.82 -20.49 -0.36
C MET A 18 17.99 -19.26 0.01
N LEU A 19 17.35 -19.25 1.17
CA LEU A 19 16.60 -18.08 1.65
C LEU A 19 17.54 -16.90 1.97
N THR A 20 18.71 -17.19 2.55
CA THR A 20 19.72 -16.17 2.85
C THR A 20 20.25 -15.52 1.57
N GLU A 21 20.55 -16.35 0.56
CA GLU A 21 20.99 -15.90 -0.76
C GLU A 21 19.88 -15.11 -1.48
N ALA A 22 18.64 -15.60 -1.47
CA ALA A 22 17.50 -14.91 -2.05
C ALA A 22 17.30 -13.51 -1.44
N ALA A 23 17.47 -13.38 -0.13
CA ALA A 23 17.40 -12.09 0.56
C ALA A 23 18.49 -11.11 0.06
N ALA A 24 19.73 -11.58 -0.08
CA ALA A 24 20.81 -10.76 -0.62
C ALA A 24 20.52 -10.31 -2.06
N GLN A 25 20.03 -11.23 -2.91
CA GLN A 25 19.69 -10.92 -4.30
C GLN A 25 18.54 -9.92 -4.42
N TRP A 26 17.49 -10.04 -3.61
CA TRP A 26 16.39 -9.07 -3.62
C TRP A 26 16.83 -7.68 -3.20
N ARG A 27 17.66 -7.55 -2.15
CA ARG A 27 18.22 -6.24 -1.77
C ARG A 27 19.08 -5.64 -2.87
N ALA A 28 19.95 -6.45 -3.49
CA ALA A 28 20.80 -6.00 -4.58
C ALA A 28 19.99 -5.52 -5.79
N ARG A 29 18.96 -6.28 -6.19
CA ARG A 29 18.08 -5.94 -7.32
C ARG A 29 17.22 -4.71 -7.03
N ALA A 30 16.66 -4.60 -5.82
CA ALA A 30 15.89 -3.44 -5.40
C ALA A 30 16.74 -2.15 -5.50
N ALA A 31 17.99 -2.19 -5.02
CA ALA A 31 18.91 -1.06 -5.12
C ALA A 31 19.29 -0.71 -6.57
N VAL A 32 19.36 -1.70 -7.48
CA VAL A 32 19.56 -1.43 -8.92
C VAL A 32 18.36 -0.72 -9.51
N VAL A 33 17.14 -1.18 -9.20
CA VAL A 33 15.90 -0.58 -9.70
C VAL A 33 15.74 0.86 -9.19
N GLU A 34 15.99 1.10 -7.90
CA GLU A 34 15.94 2.44 -7.30
C GLU A 34 16.95 3.40 -7.98
N ARG A 35 18.22 2.98 -8.14
CA ARG A 35 19.22 3.79 -8.84
C ARG A 35 18.82 4.08 -10.29
N ALA A 36 18.26 3.10 -11.00
CA ALA A 36 17.81 3.29 -12.36
C ALA A 36 16.66 4.29 -12.44
N ALA A 37 15.72 4.25 -11.50
CA ALA A 37 14.60 5.19 -11.42
C ALA A 37 15.06 6.62 -11.13
N HIS A 38 16.01 6.80 -10.20
CA HIS A 38 16.62 8.11 -9.94
C HIS A 38 17.38 8.65 -11.16
N ALA A 39 18.18 7.82 -11.82
CA ALA A 39 18.91 8.22 -13.03
C ALA A 39 17.96 8.59 -14.18
N TYR A 40 16.82 7.89 -14.31
CA TYR A 40 15.78 8.24 -15.27
C TYR A 40 15.18 9.62 -15.01
N VAL A 41 14.84 9.93 -13.75
CA VAL A 41 14.36 11.28 -13.38
C VAL A 41 15.39 12.36 -13.70
N GLU A 42 16.66 12.12 -13.37
CA GLU A 42 17.75 13.04 -13.67
C GLU A 42 17.87 13.29 -15.17
N GLN A 43 17.92 12.22 -15.99
CA GLN A 43 18.07 12.33 -17.44
C GLN A 43 16.87 13.02 -18.10
N MET A 44 15.64 12.81 -17.60
CA MET A 44 14.45 13.48 -18.12
C MET A 44 14.31 14.92 -17.66
N THR A 45 14.94 15.30 -16.55
CA THR A 45 14.92 16.67 -16.04
C THR A 45 16.04 17.50 -16.66
N ASN A 46 17.23 16.93 -16.79
CA ASN A 46 18.45 17.60 -17.22
C ASN A 46 19.36 16.66 -18.03
N PRO A 47 19.01 16.38 -19.30
CA PRO A 47 19.72 15.40 -20.11
C PRO A 47 21.21 15.75 -20.25
N ASP A 48 22.10 14.87 -19.77
CA ASP A 48 23.56 15.08 -19.76
C ASP A 48 23.99 16.45 -19.19
N GLY A 49 23.23 17.00 -18.23
CA GLY A 49 23.51 18.31 -17.64
C GLY A 49 23.11 19.51 -18.51
N THR A 50 22.41 19.27 -19.63
CA THR A 50 21.94 20.31 -20.55
C THR A 50 20.56 20.81 -20.17
N ALA A 51 20.45 22.11 -19.88
CA ALA A 51 19.17 22.76 -19.67
C ALA A 51 18.26 22.61 -20.90
N TRP A 52 17.11 21.99 -20.71
CA TRP A 52 16.04 21.88 -21.71
C TRP A 52 14.72 22.34 -21.09
N GLU A 53 13.96 23.16 -21.81
CA GLU A 53 12.82 23.89 -21.27
C GLU A 53 11.63 23.87 -22.24
N GLY A 54 10.45 24.21 -21.72
CA GLY A 54 9.19 24.23 -22.46
C GLY A 54 8.25 23.09 -22.06
N GLN A 55 7.07 23.06 -22.67
CA GLN A 55 6.00 22.15 -22.29
C GLN A 55 6.42 20.67 -22.36
N ALA A 56 7.18 20.29 -23.39
CA ALA A 56 7.67 18.92 -23.54
C ALA A 56 8.65 18.50 -22.42
N ALA A 57 9.54 19.40 -22.00
CA ALA A 57 10.46 19.16 -20.89
C ALA A 57 9.68 19.02 -19.56
N GLY A 58 8.68 19.88 -19.33
CA GLY A 58 7.80 19.78 -18.16
C GLY A 58 7.01 18.47 -18.11
N SER A 59 6.41 18.05 -19.24
CA SER A 59 5.70 16.76 -19.33
C SER A 59 6.64 15.57 -19.13
N ALA A 60 7.85 15.61 -19.70
CA ALA A 60 8.87 14.58 -19.52
C ALA A 60 9.28 14.42 -18.05
N ALA A 61 9.60 15.53 -17.37
CA ALA A 61 9.94 15.51 -15.96
C ALA A 61 8.79 15.02 -15.07
N GLN A 62 7.55 15.43 -15.37
CA GLN A 62 6.36 14.98 -14.64
C GLN A 62 6.12 13.48 -14.79
N MET A 63 6.23 12.94 -16.01
CA MET A 63 6.13 11.50 -16.26
C MET A 63 7.21 10.73 -15.49
N ALA A 64 8.47 11.19 -15.58
CA ALA A 64 9.57 10.52 -14.90
C ALA A 64 9.42 10.51 -13.38
N HIS A 65 8.94 11.62 -12.80
CA HIS A 65 8.65 11.69 -11.37
C HIS A 65 7.49 10.77 -10.98
N SER A 66 6.42 10.72 -11.77
CA SER A 66 5.29 9.82 -11.55
C SER A 66 5.71 8.35 -11.61
N ASP A 67 6.56 7.98 -12.58
CA ASP A 67 7.10 6.64 -12.71
C ASP A 67 7.98 6.29 -11.50
N ASN A 68 8.83 7.21 -11.04
CA ASN A 68 9.66 6.98 -9.85
C ASN A 68 8.81 6.77 -8.60
N LEU A 69 7.73 7.54 -8.41
CA LEU A 69 6.78 7.33 -7.31
C LEU A 69 6.10 5.96 -7.36
N ALA A 70 5.94 5.36 -8.56
CA ALA A 70 5.44 4.00 -8.70
C ALA A 70 6.51 2.94 -8.39
N VAL A 71 7.81 3.24 -8.57
CA VAL A 71 8.92 2.35 -8.23
C VAL A 71 9.10 2.19 -6.71
N LEU A 72 9.02 3.30 -5.95
CA LEU A 72 9.39 3.29 -4.52
C LEU A 72 8.66 2.22 -3.69
N PRO A 73 7.32 2.06 -3.79
CA PRO A 73 6.61 1.02 -3.03
C PRO A 73 7.02 -0.41 -3.41
N ALA A 74 7.43 -0.63 -4.67
CA ALA A 74 7.90 -1.94 -5.13
C ALA A 74 9.31 -2.26 -4.60
N VAL A 75 10.19 -1.25 -4.53
CA VAL A 75 11.52 -1.36 -3.90
C VAL A 75 11.39 -1.66 -2.40
N ASP A 76 10.55 -0.90 -1.69
CA ASP A 76 10.27 -1.13 -0.26
C ASP A 76 9.72 -2.53 -0.02
N HIS A 77 8.78 -2.98 -0.86
CA HIS A 77 8.22 -4.32 -0.74
C HIS A 77 9.25 -5.41 -1.04
N ALA A 78 10.16 -5.21 -2.00
CA ALA A 78 11.27 -6.13 -2.25
C ALA A 78 12.23 -6.23 -1.04
N HIS A 79 12.49 -5.12 -0.34
CA HIS A 79 13.22 -5.14 0.92
C HIS A 79 12.48 -5.90 2.03
N GLN A 80 11.16 -5.73 2.15
CA GLN A 80 10.34 -6.51 3.08
C GLN A 80 10.39 -8.02 2.78
N MET A 81 10.35 -8.42 1.50
CA MET A 81 10.53 -9.82 1.12
C MET A 81 11.92 -10.34 1.49
N ALA A 82 12.98 -9.55 1.28
CA ALA A 82 14.33 -9.91 1.68
C ALA A 82 14.45 -10.14 3.19
N ASP A 83 13.77 -9.32 3.99
CA ASP A 83 13.69 -9.50 5.43
C ASP A 83 12.94 -10.77 5.82
N ILE A 84 11.83 -11.09 5.15
CA ILE A 84 11.09 -12.33 5.37
C ILE A 84 11.96 -13.55 5.04
N ALA A 85 12.66 -13.53 3.91
CA ALA A 85 13.54 -14.64 3.53
C ALA A 85 14.71 -14.80 4.51
N HIS A 86 15.41 -13.71 4.87
CA HIS A 86 16.53 -13.78 5.80
C HIS A 86 16.11 -14.29 7.18
N ARG A 87 15.07 -13.70 7.78
CA ARG A 87 14.54 -14.15 9.09
C ARG A 87 13.94 -15.55 9.01
N GLY A 88 13.36 -15.90 7.87
CA GLY A 88 12.85 -17.24 7.58
C GLY A 88 13.97 -18.29 7.58
N GLY A 89 15.11 -17.97 6.97
CA GLY A 89 16.32 -18.82 7.02
C GLY A 89 16.78 -19.08 8.45
N GLU A 90 16.92 -18.04 9.27
CA GLU A 90 17.27 -18.18 10.69
C GLU A 90 16.26 -19.03 11.47
N THR A 91 14.96 -18.81 11.21
CA THR A 91 13.88 -19.58 11.85
C THR A 91 13.96 -21.06 11.47
N LEU A 92 14.24 -21.38 10.21
CA LEU A 92 14.41 -22.77 9.76
C LEU A 92 15.64 -23.44 10.36
N ARG A 93 16.78 -22.74 10.44
CA ARG A 93 17.98 -23.27 11.11
C ARG A 93 17.69 -23.60 12.58
N GLY A 94 17.01 -22.71 13.29
CA GLY A 94 16.60 -22.93 14.67
C GLY A 94 15.66 -24.14 14.82
N ALA A 95 14.57 -24.19 14.04
CA ALA A 95 13.62 -25.30 14.11
C ALA A 95 14.24 -26.65 13.70
N ARG A 96 15.18 -26.64 12.76
CA ARG A 96 15.95 -27.81 12.37
C ARG A 96 16.85 -28.28 13.50
N ALA A 97 17.61 -27.36 14.12
CA ALA A 97 18.47 -27.69 15.24
C ALA A 97 17.68 -28.34 16.39
N GLU A 98 16.51 -27.78 16.74
CA GLU A 98 15.61 -28.36 17.75
C GLU A 98 15.11 -29.77 17.38
N ALA A 99 14.86 -30.04 16.08
CA ALA A 99 14.44 -31.36 15.62
C ALA A 99 15.59 -32.38 15.66
N LEU A 100 16.80 -31.98 15.27
CA LEU A 100 17.99 -32.83 15.35
C LEU A 100 18.40 -33.10 16.80
N GLU A 101 18.26 -32.13 17.69
CA GLU A 101 18.48 -32.31 19.13
C GLU A 101 17.51 -33.33 19.71
N ALA A 102 16.21 -33.26 19.37
CA ALA A 102 15.24 -34.26 19.82
C ALA A 102 15.53 -35.69 19.31
N ILE A 103 16.12 -35.80 18.10
CA ILE A 103 16.59 -37.08 17.56
C ILE A 103 17.81 -37.56 18.36
N ALA A 104 18.80 -36.70 18.57
CA ALA A 104 20.00 -37.01 19.34
C ALA A 104 19.67 -37.44 20.79
N ASP A 105 18.74 -36.76 21.47
CA ASP A 105 18.28 -37.10 22.83
C ASP A 105 17.68 -38.52 22.90
N ALA A 106 16.95 -38.93 21.86
CA ALA A 106 16.41 -40.28 21.76
C ALA A 106 17.54 -41.31 21.53
N GLU A 107 18.50 -40.97 20.68
CA GLU A 107 19.67 -41.82 20.39
C GLU A 107 20.56 -42.01 21.63
N ASP A 108 20.85 -40.94 22.36
CA ASP A 108 21.59 -40.95 23.62
C ASP A 108 20.86 -41.75 24.72
N SER A 109 19.51 -41.77 24.66
CA SER A 109 18.66 -42.59 25.53
C SER A 109 18.66 -44.08 25.17
N GLY A 110 19.44 -44.49 24.17
CA GLY A 110 19.60 -45.88 23.72
C GLY A 110 18.49 -46.33 22.76
N PHE A 111 17.86 -45.42 22.04
CA PHE A 111 16.97 -45.75 20.93
C PHE A 111 17.67 -45.51 19.59
N VAL A 112 17.10 -46.01 18.51
CA VAL A 112 17.50 -45.68 17.13
C VAL A 112 16.31 -44.98 16.48
N VAL A 113 16.58 -43.87 15.80
CA VAL A 113 15.58 -43.13 15.03
C VAL A 113 15.74 -43.45 13.54
N GLY A 114 14.73 -44.09 12.96
CA GLY A 114 14.70 -44.49 11.56
C GLY A 114 14.51 -43.32 10.60
N GLU A 115 14.62 -43.60 9.29
CA GLU A 115 14.39 -42.60 8.24
C GLU A 115 12.96 -42.03 8.28
N ASP A 116 11.99 -42.85 8.66
CA ASP A 116 10.60 -42.45 8.87
C ASP A 116 10.33 -41.80 10.24
N LEU A 117 11.39 -41.51 11.00
CA LEU A 117 11.36 -40.95 12.36
C LEU A 117 10.70 -41.88 13.39
N SER A 118 10.55 -43.18 13.08
CA SER A 118 10.18 -44.17 14.08
C SER A 118 11.29 -44.36 15.11
N VAL A 119 10.92 -44.57 16.38
CA VAL A 119 11.85 -44.75 17.51
C VAL A 119 11.83 -46.21 17.92
N THR A 120 12.97 -46.89 17.78
CA THR A 120 13.12 -48.32 18.11
C THR A 120 14.12 -48.52 19.24
N ASP A 121 13.77 -49.33 20.24
CA ASP A 121 14.68 -49.64 21.34
C ASP A 121 15.81 -50.58 20.88
N THR A 122 17.05 -50.25 21.26
CA THR A 122 18.23 -51.09 20.99
C THR A 122 18.60 -52.01 22.15
N ARG A 123 18.04 -51.79 23.34
CA ARG A 123 18.39 -52.53 24.55
C ARG A 123 17.54 -53.79 24.69
N SER A 124 18.17 -54.89 25.09
CA SER A 124 17.46 -56.05 25.60
C SER A 124 16.86 -55.71 26.97
N ALA A 125 15.60 -56.08 27.19
CA ALA A 125 14.90 -55.85 28.45
C ALA A 125 14.69 -57.16 29.21
N ASP A 126 15.21 -57.20 30.43
CA ASP A 126 15.35 -58.41 31.24
C ASP A 126 14.06 -58.79 31.98
N SER A 127 13.05 -57.90 31.96
CA SER A 127 11.73 -58.14 32.56
C SER A 127 10.58 -57.53 31.77
N PRO A 128 9.33 -58.03 31.93
CA PRO A 128 8.14 -57.41 31.34
C PRO A 128 7.94 -55.94 31.76
N ALA A 129 8.22 -55.62 33.03
CA ALA A 129 8.09 -54.27 33.56
C ALA A 129 9.08 -53.30 32.89
N GLN A 130 10.34 -53.74 32.68
CA GLN A 130 11.35 -52.97 31.97
C GLN A 130 10.99 -52.77 30.49
N ARG A 131 10.44 -53.80 29.82
CA ARG A 131 9.92 -53.66 28.45
C ARG A 131 8.85 -52.59 28.34
N LEU A 132 7.87 -52.59 29.26
CA LEU A 132 6.80 -51.61 29.26
C LEU A 132 7.34 -50.19 29.50
N ALA A 133 8.26 -50.01 30.46
CA ALA A 133 8.87 -48.72 30.74
C ALA A 133 9.65 -48.17 29.53
N ARG A 134 10.40 -49.03 28.83
CA ARG A 134 11.13 -48.64 27.61
C ARG A 134 10.20 -48.31 26.45
N GLN A 135 9.09 -49.04 26.29
CA GLN A 135 8.06 -48.73 25.30
C GLN A 135 7.42 -47.36 25.55
N GLN A 136 7.10 -47.05 26.81
CA GLN A 136 6.59 -45.72 27.19
C GLN A 136 7.60 -44.62 26.88
N GLN A 137 8.87 -44.83 27.18
CA GLN A 137 9.92 -43.87 26.86
C GLN A 137 10.11 -43.68 25.35
N ALA A 138 10.06 -44.75 24.55
CA ALA A 138 10.12 -44.66 23.09
C ALA A 138 8.97 -43.80 22.54
N GLU A 139 7.75 -43.98 23.06
CA GLU A 139 6.58 -43.20 22.64
C GLU A 139 6.68 -41.71 23.01
N ILE A 140 7.28 -41.40 24.16
CA ILE A 140 7.58 -40.02 24.57
C ILE A 140 8.56 -39.37 23.59
N HIS A 141 9.68 -40.04 23.27
CA HIS A 141 10.64 -39.52 22.29
C HIS A 141 10.01 -39.38 20.91
N ARG A 142 9.25 -40.37 20.45
CA ARG A 142 8.55 -40.35 19.15
C ARG A 142 7.61 -39.15 19.05
N SER A 143 6.83 -38.90 20.09
CA SER A 143 5.90 -37.76 20.15
C SER A 143 6.64 -36.42 20.17
N PHE A 144 7.76 -36.33 20.90
CA PHE A 144 8.56 -35.10 20.97
C PHE A 144 9.26 -34.80 19.63
N ILE A 145 9.87 -35.80 18.99
CA ILE A 145 10.45 -35.67 17.63
C ILE A 145 9.37 -35.22 16.65
N ALA A 146 8.20 -35.89 16.65
CA ALA A 146 7.08 -35.53 15.77
C ALA A 146 6.63 -34.08 15.97
N HIS A 147 6.57 -33.61 17.22
CA HIS A 147 6.26 -32.20 17.52
C HIS A 147 7.30 -31.23 16.93
N ARG A 148 8.60 -31.50 17.10
CA ARG A 148 9.67 -30.62 16.57
C ARG A 148 9.69 -30.61 15.05
N VAL A 149 9.53 -31.77 14.43
CA VAL A 149 9.46 -31.90 12.96
C VAL A 149 8.23 -31.20 12.40
N ALA A 150 7.07 -31.29 13.06
CA ALA A 150 5.88 -30.54 12.66
C ALA A 150 6.08 -29.02 12.77
N ARG A 151 6.81 -28.54 13.78
CA ARG A 151 7.18 -27.12 13.90
C ARG A 151 8.11 -26.66 12.77
N LEU A 152 9.08 -27.49 12.38
CA LEU A 152 9.95 -27.21 11.24
C LEU A 152 9.15 -27.12 9.94
N ASP A 153 8.27 -28.07 9.68
CA ASP A 153 7.43 -28.10 8.48
C ASP A 153 6.49 -26.89 8.43
N ALA A 154 5.81 -26.58 9.53
CA ALA A 154 4.92 -25.41 9.63
C ALA A 154 5.68 -24.08 9.43
N ALA A 155 6.92 -23.98 9.93
CA ALA A 155 7.77 -22.81 9.68
C ALA A 155 8.09 -22.69 8.18
N ASN A 156 8.47 -23.79 7.53
CA ASN A 156 8.74 -23.84 6.10
C ASN A 156 7.53 -23.41 5.25
N GLU A 157 6.36 -23.98 5.52
CA GLU A 157 5.11 -23.64 4.82
C GLU A 157 4.71 -22.18 5.04
N SER A 158 4.87 -21.66 6.27
CA SER A 158 4.59 -20.26 6.59
C SER A 158 5.49 -19.31 5.80
N ILE A 159 6.79 -19.61 5.73
CA ILE A 159 7.76 -18.80 4.97
C ILE A 159 7.43 -18.87 3.48
N ALA A 160 7.22 -20.06 2.93
CA ALA A 160 6.87 -20.25 1.52
C ALA A 160 5.61 -19.46 1.14
N THR A 161 4.57 -19.51 1.97
CA THR A 161 3.31 -18.77 1.76
C THR A 161 3.55 -17.25 1.77
N LYS A 162 4.31 -16.73 2.74
CA LYS A 162 4.63 -15.30 2.81
C LYS A 162 5.41 -14.82 1.59
N LEU A 163 6.38 -15.62 1.14
CA LEU A 163 7.17 -15.31 -0.06
C LEU A 163 6.33 -15.38 -1.34
N GLN A 164 5.46 -16.38 -1.48
CA GLN A 164 4.57 -16.51 -2.63
C GLN A 164 3.57 -15.34 -2.70
N THR A 165 2.94 -14.99 -1.58
CA THR A 165 2.06 -13.81 -1.48
C THR A 165 2.82 -12.52 -1.76
N GLY A 166 4.03 -12.39 -1.22
CA GLY A 166 4.91 -11.26 -1.48
C GLY A 166 5.23 -11.11 -2.96
N ALA A 167 5.60 -12.20 -3.64
CA ALA A 167 5.91 -12.20 -5.06
C ALA A 167 4.70 -11.82 -5.92
N ALA A 168 3.52 -12.37 -5.62
CA ALA A 168 2.27 -12.02 -6.32
C ALA A 168 1.94 -10.52 -6.16
N ARG A 169 2.13 -9.98 -4.95
CA ARG A 169 1.94 -8.55 -4.70
C ARG A 169 2.94 -7.70 -5.49
N LEU A 170 4.20 -8.11 -5.56
CA LEU A 170 5.23 -7.39 -6.32
C LEU A 170 4.90 -7.34 -7.82
N VAL A 171 4.38 -8.42 -8.41
CA VAL A 171 3.92 -8.43 -9.80
C VAL A 171 2.78 -7.44 -10.02
N GLY A 172 1.84 -7.34 -9.08
CA GLY A 172 0.73 -6.39 -9.16
C GLY A 172 1.08 -4.93 -8.91
N MET A 173 2.31 -4.62 -8.46
CA MET A 173 2.78 -3.25 -8.23
C MET A 173 3.30 -2.56 -9.49
N ALA A 174 3.62 -3.31 -10.56
CA ALA A 174 4.06 -2.72 -11.81
C ALA A 174 2.90 -2.00 -12.51
N PRO A 175 3.07 -0.72 -12.92
CA PRO A 175 2.08 -0.02 -13.73
C PRO A 175 1.77 -0.80 -15.02
N ALA A 176 0.48 -0.92 -15.36
CA ALA A 176 0.05 -1.68 -16.53
C ALA A 176 0.70 -1.22 -17.85
N GLY A 177 1.00 0.09 -17.96
CA GLY A 177 1.68 0.68 -19.11
C GLY A 177 3.14 0.24 -19.28
N TRP A 178 3.80 -0.25 -18.23
CA TRP A 178 5.18 -0.73 -18.28
C TRP A 178 5.30 -2.16 -18.83
N HIS A 179 4.19 -2.89 -18.92
CA HIS A 179 4.16 -4.23 -19.51
C HIS A 179 4.10 -4.22 -21.05
N GLN A 180 4.01 -3.05 -21.67
CA GLN A 180 4.05 -2.92 -23.13
C GLN A 180 5.50 -3.04 -23.63
N PRO A 181 5.79 -3.85 -24.65
CA PRO A 181 7.12 -3.89 -25.24
C PRO A 181 7.50 -2.51 -25.77
N VAL A 182 8.70 -2.04 -25.44
CA VAL A 182 9.31 -0.80 -25.98
C VAL A 182 9.59 -0.99 -27.47
N THR A 183 8.54 -1.00 -28.29
CA THR A 183 8.61 -1.19 -29.75
C THR A 183 8.22 0.07 -30.50
N GLU A 184 7.62 1.07 -29.84
CA GLU A 184 7.19 2.31 -30.48
C GLU A 184 8.12 3.52 -30.26
N LEU A 185 9.11 3.46 -29.36
CA LEU A 185 9.99 4.60 -29.05
C LEU A 185 11.21 4.75 -29.98
N VAL A 186 11.44 3.81 -30.91
CA VAL A 186 12.55 3.91 -31.89
C VAL A 186 11.99 4.00 -33.30
N ARG A 187 11.35 5.13 -33.62
CA ARG A 187 11.33 5.59 -35.02
C ARG A 187 12.62 6.40 -35.23
N PRO A 188 13.52 6.00 -36.15
CA PRO A 188 14.70 6.80 -36.45
C PRO A 188 14.24 8.17 -36.94
N VAL A 189 14.63 9.24 -36.23
CA VAL A 189 14.51 10.59 -36.76
C VAL A 189 15.47 10.67 -37.96
N PRO A 190 15.02 11.06 -39.16
CA PRO A 190 15.93 11.21 -40.30
C PRO A 190 17.01 12.26 -39.96
N ALA A 191 18.27 11.82 -39.94
CA ALA A 191 19.40 12.68 -39.61
C ALA A 191 19.50 13.84 -40.62
N LYS A 192 19.29 15.07 -40.15
CA LYS A 192 19.77 16.27 -40.85
C LYS A 192 21.26 16.48 -40.53
N PRO A 193 22.07 16.97 -41.47
CA PRO A 193 23.50 17.17 -41.24
C PRO A 193 23.72 18.19 -40.11
N ALA A 194 24.67 17.85 -39.23
CA ALA A 194 24.98 18.63 -38.04
C ALA A 194 25.53 20.02 -38.41
N ARG A 195 24.94 21.07 -37.81
CA ARG A 195 25.54 22.40 -37.74
C ARG A 195 26.57 22.44 -36.58
N PRO A 196 27.57 23.33 -36.63
CA PRO A 196 28.57 23.42 -35.57
C PRO A 196 27.92 23.77 -34.23
N VAL A 197 28.32 23.06 -33.18
CA VAL A 197 27.78 23.18 -31.81
C VAL A 197 28.37 24.41 -31.13
N ASP A 198 27.51 25.33 -30.70
CA ASP A 198 27.85 26.44 -29.80
C ASP A 198 27.68 25.97 -28.36
N SER A 199 28.70 26.15 -27.52
CA SER A 199 28.75 25.74 -26.10
C SER A 199 27.79 26.52 -25.18
N ARG A 200 26.84 27.28 -25.73
CA ARG A 200 25.70 27.91 -25.05
C ARG A 200 24.33 27.37 -25.48
N ALA A 201 24.31 26.28 -26.25
CA ALA A 201 23.08 25.78 -26.85
C ALA A 201 22.14 25.13 -25.82
N THR A 202 20.95 25.70 -25.67
CA THR A 202 19.78 25.05 -25.06
C THR A 202 19.07 24.19 -26.10
N ILE A 203 18.63 22.99 -25.71
CA ILE A 203 17.80 22.15 -26.59
C ILE A 203 16.36 22.69 -26.54
N ARG A 204 15.87 23.22 -27.67
CA ARG A 204 14.45 23.51 -27.89
C ARG A 204 13.85 22.45 -28.82
N ALA A 205 12.70 21.89 -28.44
CA ALA A 205 11.93 21.02 -29.32
C ALA A 205 11.43 21.79 -30.55
N VAL A 206 11.41 21.12 -31.71
CA VAL A 206 10.84 21.69 -32.94
C VAL A 206 9.33 21.72 -32.81
N ASP A 207 8.77 22.91 -32.81
CA ASP A 207 7.36 23.23 -32.84
C ASP A 207 6.79 22.95 -34.24
N ASN A 208 6.34 21.70 -34.46
CA ASN A 208 5.66 21.31 -35.70
C ASN A 208 4.21 21.83 -35.73
N HIS A 209 4.03 23.15 -35.87
CA HIS A 209 2.72 23.76 -36.11
C HIS A 209 2.31 23.61 -37.58
N TRP A 210 1.64 22.52 -37.95
CA TRP A 210 0.77 22.53 -39.13
C TRP A 210 -0.60 21.92 -38.81
N LYS A 211 -1.62 22.76 -38.98
CA LYS A 211 -3.06 22.56 -38.68
C LYS A 211 -3.36 22.03 -37.27
N GLN A 212 -3.21 22.92 -36.30
CA GLN A 212 -4.01 22.86 -35.08
C GLN A 212 -5.46 23.20 -35.45
N ASP A 213 -6.42 22.36 -35.07
CA ASP A 213 -7.76 22.85 -34.72
C ASP A 213 -7.59 24.00 -33.72
N PRO A 214 -8.40 25.07 -33.77
CA PRO A 214 -8.16 26.29 -33.05
C PRO A 214 -7.79 26.00 -31.60
N GLN A 215 -6.55 26.35 -31.24
CA GLN A 215 -6.01 26.17 -29.91
C GLN A 215 -6.93 26.96 -28.96
N LEU A 216 -7.68 26.25 -28.11
CA LEU A 216 -8.37 26.90 -27.01
C LEU A 216 -7.30 27.68 -26.22
N PRO A 217 -7.54 28.97 -25.92
CA PRO A 217 -6.55 29.79 -25.22
C PRO A 217 -6.14 29.09 -23.92
N ALA A 218 -4.86 29.24 -23.55
CA ALA A 218 -4.31 28.69 -22.31
C ALA A 218 -5.27 28.98 -21.15
N PRO A 219 -5.50 28.03 -20.20
CA PRO A 219 -6.41 28.26 -19.11
C PRO A 219 -5.93 29.49 -18.35
N VAL A 220 -6.66 30.59 -18.47
CA VAL A 220 -6.42 31.80 -17.69
C VAL A 220 -6.53 31.38 -16.23
N ASP A 221 -5.59 31.79 -15.37
CA ASP A 221 -5.74 31.54 -13.92
C ASP A 221 -7.15 32.00 -13.52
N PRO A 222 -7.96 31.15 -12.86
CA PRO A 222 -9.32 31.51 -12.45
C PRO A 222 -9.40 32.85 -11.74
N LYS A 223 -8.35 33.26 -11.02
CA LYS A 223 -8.29 34.57 -10.32
C LYS A 223 -8.25 35.76 -11.27
N ASP A 224 -7.78 35.59 -12.49
CA ASP A 224 -7.58 36.65 -13.49
C ASP A 224 -8.71 36.69 -14.54
N MET A 225 -9.68 35.77 -14.48
CA MET A 225 -10.76 35.71 -15.46
C MET A 225 -11.66 36.96 -15.39
N THR A 226 -12.05 37.47 -16.56
CA THR A 226 -13.13 38.45 -16.67
C THR A 226 -14.49 37.79 -16.44
N ALA A 227 -15.54 38.56 -16.15
CA ALA A 227 -16.89 38.01 -15.95
C ALA A 227 -17.41 37.13 -17.11
N PRO A 228 -17.23 37.48 -18.40
CA PRO A 228 -17.55 36.58 -19.51
C PRO A 228 -16.71 35.29 -19.53
N ALA A 229 -15.41 35.39 -19.27
CA ALA A 229 -14.50 34.25 -19.25
C ALA A 229 -14.80 33.28 -18.09
N ALA A 230 -15.12 33.81 -16.91
CA ALA A 230 -15.48 33.02 -15.74
C ALA A 230 -16.79 32.25 -15.95
N ARG A 231 -17.78 32.86 -16.63
CA ARG A 231 -19.05 32.18 -16.99
C ARG A 231 -18.83 31.06 -18.01
N ALA A 232 -18.05 31.31 -19.07
CA ALA A 232 -17.71 30.29 -20.04
C ALA A 232 -16.90 29.13 -19.42
N ALA A 233 -15.95 29.45 -18.54
CA ALA A 233 -15.18 28.45 -17.79
C ALA A 233 -16.07 27.63 -16.84
N TRP A 234 -17.09 28.26 -16.24
CA TRP A 234 -18.06 27.61 -15.38
C TRP A 234 -18.94 26.61 -16.13
N GLU A 235 -19.41 26.98 -17.33
CA GLU A 235 -20.13 26.05 -18.21
C GLU A 235 -19.24 24.87 -18.64
N ALA A 236 -17.99 25.15 -19.02
CA ALA A 236 -17.04 24.14 -19.44
C ALA A 236 -16.70 23.15 -18.31
N VAL A 237 -16.40 23.63 -17.10
CA VAL A 237 -16.08 22.74 -15.96
C VAL A 237 -17.29 21.92 -15.52
N ASN A 238 -18.51 22.44 -15.65
CA ASN A 238 -19.73 21.68 -15.37
C ASN A 238 -20.01 20.61 -16.43
N ALA A 239 -19.72 20.89 -17.70
CA ALA A 239 -19.79 19.88 -18.76
C ALA A 239 -18.76 18.77 -18.54
N GLU A 240 -17.54 19.11 -18.10
CA GLU A 240 -16.51 18.13 -17.74
C GLU A 240 -16.90 17.33 -16.49
N MET A 241 -17.50 17.95 -15.48
CA MET A 241 -18.09 17.26 -14.32
C MET A 241 -19.20 16.29 -14.73
N ALA A 242 -20.06 16.66 -15.68
CA ALA A 242 -21.08 15.78 -16.20
C ALA A 242 -20.48 14.59 -16.95
N ALA A 243 -19.45 14.82 -17.77
CA ALA A 243 -18.71 13.76 -18.46
C ALA A 243 -17.97 12.83 -17.47
N TYR A 244 -17.37 13.41 -16.43
CA TYR A 244 -16.76 12.66 -15.32
C TYR A 244 -17.82 11.81 -14.62
N ASN A 245 -18.96 12.36 -14.23
CA ASN A 245 -20.03 11.61 -13.55
C ASN A 245 -20.61 10.50 -14.44
N ALA A 246 -20.76 10.73 -15.74
CA ALA A 246 -21.20 9.70 -16.68
C ALA A 246 -20.20 8.54 -16.81
N ARG A 247 -18.90 8.82 -16.70
CA ARG A 247 -17.83 7.82 -16.79
C ARG A 247 -17.54 7.12 -15.46
N CYS A 248 -17.54 7.89 -14.38
CA CYS A 248 -17.00 7.54 -13.06
C CYS A 248 -18.07 7.43 -11.96
N GLY A 249 -19.31 7.82 -12.24
CA GLY A 249 -20.46 7.66 -11.33
C GLY A 249 -21.09 6.28 -11.39
N ARG A 250 -20.47 5.32 -12.08
CA ARG A 250 -20.87 3.90 -12.12
C ARG A 250 -20.13 3.11 -11.05
N THR A 251 -20.72 2.01 -10.59
CA THR A 251 -20.05 1.07 -9.69
C THR A 251 -19.02 0.24 -10.46
N PHE A 252 -17.79 0.16 -9.94
CA PHE A 252 -16.71 -0.66 -10.48
C PHE A 252 -16.65 -1.96 -9.67
N VAL A 253 -17.07 -3.07 -10.27
CA VAL A 253 -17.33 -4.33 -9.53
C VAL A 253 -16.34 -5.43 -9.91
N LEU A 254 -15.63 -5.28 -11.04
CA LEU A 254 -14.75 -6.31 -11.56
C LEU A 254 -13.25 -5.97 -11.32
N PRO A 255 -12.40 -6.95 -10.95
CA PRO A 255 -10.97 -6.72 -10.65
C PRO A 255 -10.16 -6.10 -11.80
N ASN A 256 -10.55 -6.33 -13.05
CA ASN A 256 -9.90 -5.75 -14.23
C ASN A 256 -10.27 -4.28 -14.47
N GLU A 257 -11.23 -3.73 -13.72
CA GLU A 257 -11.65 -2.33 -13.81
C GLU A 257 -10.87 -1.40 -12.86
N GLN A 258 -9.94 -1.95 -12.06
CA GLN A 258 -9.18 -1.19 -11.06
C GLN A 258 -8.42 0.00 -11.68
N ALA A 259 -7.90 -0.15 -12.90
CA ALA A 259 -7.22 0.94 -13.61
C ALA A 259 -8.20 2.08 -13.99
N ALA A 260 -9.43 1.74 -14.39
CA ALA A 260 -10.46 2.73 -14.70
C ALA A 260 -10.96 3.44 -13.42
N TYR A 261 -11.09 2.71 -12.32
CA TYR A 261 -11.41 3.28 -11.01
C TYR A 261 -10.31 4.23 -10.51
N ASN A 262 -9.04 3.82 -10.59
CA ASN A 262 -7.90 4.64 -10.19
C ASN A 262 -7.78 5.91 -11.04
N ALA A 263 -8.05 5.83 -12.34
CA ALA A 263 -8.11 7.00 -13.22
C ALA A 263 -9.24 7.97 -12.80
N CYS A 264 -10.42 7.45 -12.45
CA CYS A 264 -11.51 8.26 -11.90
C CYS A 264 -11.13 8.94 -10.58
N LEU A 265 -10.41 8.25 -9.69
CA LEU A 265 -9.93 8.86 -8.45
C LEU A 265 -8.91 9.98 -8.71
N ALA A 266 -7.97 9.76 -9.64
CA ALA A 266 -6.96 10.75 -10.01
C ALA A 266 -7.58 12.01 -10.66
N ASP A 267 -8.60 11.84 -11.51
CA ASP A 267 -9.27 12.94 -12.20
C ASP A 267 -10.13 13.80 -11.26
N ARG A 268 -10.65 13.22 -10.17
CA ARG A 268 -11.63 13.86 -9.29
C ARG A 268 -11.08 15.09 -8.56
N GLY A 269 -9.89 14.99 -7.98
CA GLY A 269 -9.30 16.06 -7.17
C GLY A 269 -9.09 17.35 -7.98
N PRO A 270 -8.28 17.30 -9.06
CA PRO A 270 -8.02 18.46 -9.92
C PRO A 270 -9.29 19.07 -10.53
N LEU A 271 -10.30 18.25 -10.89
CA LEU A 271 -11.55 18.73 -11.45
C LEU A 271 -12.38 19.53 -10.43
N LEU A 272 -12.45 19.05 -9.18
CA LEU A 272 -13.13 19.75 -8.08
C LEU A 272 -12.41 21.03 -7.67
N GLU A 273 -11.07 21.02 -7.62
CA GLU A 273 -10.26 22.21 -7.33
C GLU A 273 -10.47 23.30 -8.39
N ARG A 274 -10.47 22.93 -9.67
CA ARG A 274 -10.73 23.85 -10.77
C ARG A 274 -12.15 24.41 -10.71
N GLN A 275 -13.15 23.56 -10.43
CA GLN A 275 -14.53 24.01 -10.26
C GLN A 275 -14.66 25.00 -9.09
N ALA A 276 -14.01 24.72 -7.95
CA ALA A 276 -14.02 25.59 -6.78
C ALA A 276 -13.36 26.94 -7.05
N ALA A 277 -12.23 26.95 -7.78
CA ALA A 277 -11.53 28.18 -8.14
C ALA A 277 -12.36 29.07 -9.08
N ILE A 278 -13.03 28.49 -10.08
CA ILE A 278 -13.92 29.23 -10.99
C ILE A 278 -15.16 29.74 -10.23
N ARG A 279 -15.71 28.93 -9.31
CA ARG A 279 -16.82 29.33 -8.44
C ARG A 279 -16.46 30.52 -7.55
N ALA A 280 -15.28 30.48 -6.94
CA ALA A 280 -14.77 31.57 -6.12
C ALA A 280 -14.62 32.85 -6.95
N ARG A 281 -14.09 32.74 -8.17
CA ARG A 281 -13.99 33.89 -9.07
C ARG A 281 -15.35 34.50 -9.43
N LEU A 282 -16.34 33.67 -9.75
CA LEU A 282 -17.69 34.16 -10.06
C LEU A 282 -18.30 34.94 -8.87
N ARG A 283 -18.04 34.48 -7.64
CA ARG A 283 -18.43 35.17 -6.42
C ARG A 283 -17.72 36.51 -6.25
N ASP A 284 -16.41 36.56 -6.46
CA ASP A 284 -15.61 37.81 -6.42
C ASP A 284 -16.10 38.84 -7.44
N LEU A 285 -16.67 38.37 -8.56
CA LEU A 285 -17.26 39.20 -9.61
C LEU A 285 -18.74 39.53 -9.38
N GLY A 286 -19.33 39.11 -8.25
CA GLY A 286 -20.74 39.36 -7.90
C GLY A 286 -21.76 38.58 -8.73
N ILE A 287 -21.34 37.51 -9.41
CA ILE A 287 -22.19 36.68 -10.26
C ILE A 287 -22.67 35.48 -9.46
N GLN A 288 -23.95 35.45 -9.14
CA GLN A 288 -24.61 34.33 -8.49
C GLN A 288 -24.83 33.20 -9.50
N VAL A 289 -24.64 31.95 -9.06
CA VAL A 289 -24.84 30.76 -9.87
C VAL A 289 -26.05 30.01 -9.30
N GLU A 290 -27.07 29.71 -10.12
CA GLU A 290 -28.31 29.04 -9.67
C GLU A 290 -28.08 27.66 -9.04
N GLY A 291 -28.78 27.38 -7.93
CA GLY A 291 -28.76 26.10 -7.22
C GLY A 291 -27.92 26.09 -5.92
N GLU A 292 -28.11 27.08 -5.05
CA GLU A 292 -27.33 27.27 -3.82
C GLU A 292 -27.87 26.42 -2.63
N PRO A 293 -27.15 25.39 -2.15
CA PRO A 293 -27.06 25.14 -0.71
C PRO A 293 -25.96 26.04 -0.12
N PRO A 294 -26.10 26.46 1.15
CA PRO A 294 -25.25 27.46 1.76
C PRO A 294 -23.78 26.99 1.83
N PRO A 295 -22.83 27.93 1.94
CA PRO A 295 -21.41 27.65 1.80
C PRO A 295 -20.94 26.58 2.80
N ALA A 296 -20.15 25.62 2.30
CA ALA A 296 -19.36 24.76 3.17
C ALA A 296 -18.43 25.62 4.03
N PRO A 297 -18.33 25.38 5.36
CA PRO A 297 -17.52 26.21 6.22
C PRO A 297 -16.04 26.07 5.87
N ASP A 298 -15.34 27.19 6.02
CA ASP A 298 -13.89 27.33 6.05
C ASP A 298 -13.23 26.18 6.85
N PRO A 299 -12.21 25.46 6.34
CA PRO A 299 -11.49 24.44 7.10
C PRO A 299 -10.77 24.99 8.35
N ALA A 300 -10.80 26.30 8.58
CA ALA A 300 -10.36 26.97 9.81
C ALA A 300 -11.48 27.66 10.62
N GLY A 301 -12.76 27.45 10.31
CA GLY A 301 -13.92 27.95 11.07
C GLY A 301 -14.48 26.95 12.09
N PRO A 302 -15.21 27.39 13.14
CA PRO A 302 -15.47 26.59 14.35
C PRO A 302 -16.26 25.32 14.02
N GLN A 303 -15.65 24.16 14.26
CA GLN A 303 -16.34 22.89 14.17
C GLN A 303 -17.53 22.85 15.15
N PRO A 304 -18.66 22.20 14.79
CA PRO A 304 -19.63 21.82 15.82
C PRO A 304 -18.89 21.05 16.91
N ASN A 305 -19.20 21.34 18.17
CA ASN A 305 -18.47 20.96 19.38
C ASN A 305 -17.48 19.79 19.21
N ARG A 306 -16.19 20.09 19.44
CA ARG A 306 -15.02 19.22 19.32
C ARG A 306 -15.33 17.72 19.57
N GLY A 307 -15.48 16.94 18.50
CA GLY A 307 -15.73 15.49 18.54
C GLY A 307 -17.09 15.04 18.00
N LEU A 308 -18.00 15.96 17.68
CA LEU A 308 -19.24 15.64 16.97
C LEU A 308 -19.07 15.64 15.45
N PRO A 309 -19.84 14.79 14.73
CA PRO A 309 -19.82 14.77 13.28
C PRO A 309 -20.54 15.98 12.64
N PRO A 310 -20.25 16.29 11.37
CA PRO A 310 -21.09 17.14 10.54
C PRO A 310 -22.52 16.58 10.39
N ASN A 311 -23.47 17.45 10.07
CA ASN A 311 -24.86 17.06 9.81
C ASN A 311 -24.95 16.01 8.70
N GLY A 312 -25.68 14.92 8.96
CA GLY A 312 -25.87 13.81 8.01
C GLY A 312 -24.83 12.68 8.11
N ILE A 313 -23.86 12.78 9.05
CA ILE A 313 -22.91 11.72 9.36
C ILE A 313 -23.25 11.14 10.74
N SER A 314 -23.53 9.84 10.80
CA SER A 314 -23.87 9.12 12.03
C SER A 314 -23.00 7.88 12.18
N PRO A 315 -22.66 7.46 13.43
CA PRO A 315 -21.91 6.23 13.65
C PRO A 315 -22.75 5.01 13.27
N PRO A 316 -22.10 3.87 12.94
CA PRO A 316 -22.78 2.62 12.59
C PRO A 316 -23.31 1.91 13.85
N THR A 317 -24.22 2.56 14.57
CA THR A 317 -24.94 2.00 15.71
C THR A 317 -26.41 1.82 15.39
N GLU A 318 -27.05 0.84 16.03
CA GLU A 318 -28.50 0.77 16.10
C GLU A 318 -29.00 1.88 17.04
N GLY A 319 -30.11 2.53 16.66
CA GLY A 319 -30.67 3.66 17.42
C GLY A 319 -30.09 5.03 17.04
N ASN A 320 -30.59 6.08 17.69
CA ASN A 320 -30.11 7.45 17.49
C ASN A 320 -29.26 7.86 18.69
N PRO A 321 -27.93 7.92 18.56
CA PRO A 321 -27.05 8.16 19.71
C PRO A 321 -27.23 9.57 20.29
N GLU A 322 -27.11 9.69 21.60
CA GLU A 322 -27.29 10.95 22.32
C GLU A 322 -25.98 11.74 22.43
N VAL A 323 -26.06 13.07 22.38
CA VAL A 323 -24.89 13.93 22.57
C VAL A 323 -24.56 14.05 24.05
N GLY A 324 -23.32 13.74 24.43
CA GLY A 324 -22.83 13.83 25.79
C GLY A 324 -21.38 14.31 25.88
N PRO A 325 -20.86 14.54 27.10
CA PRO A 325 -19.46 14.93 27.30
C PRO A 325 -18.51 13.79 26.89
N ALA A 326 -17.34 14.15 26.34
CA ALA A 326 -16.32 13.16 25.99
C ALA A 326 -15.70 12.53 27.27
N SER A 327 -15.42 11.22 27.25
CA SER A 327 -14.83 10.54 28.41
C SER A 327 -13.33 10.83 28.56
N ARG A 328 -12.63 11.13 27.45
CA ARG A 328 -11.18 11.35 27.43
C ARG A 328 -10.78 12.53 28.33
N PRO A 329 -9.86 12.33 29.29
CA PRO A 329 -9.40 13.40 30.18
C PRO A 329 -8.82 14.62 29.44
N SER A 330 -8.20 14.41 28.27
CA SER A 330 -7.66 15.48 27.43
C SER A 330 -8.75 16.32 26.74
N GLU A 331 -9.96 15.78 26.58
CA GLU A 331 -11.05 16.42 25.83
C GLU A 331 -12.04 17.16 26.73
N LYS A 332 -12.26 16.65 27.96
CA LYS A 332 -13.13 17.29 28.98
C LYS A 332 -12.84 18.78 29.21
N PRO A 333 -11.59 19.23 29.44
CA PRO A 333 -11.31 20.65 29.67
C PRO A 333 -11.48 21.52 28.42
N LEU A 334 -11.56 20.90 27.24
CA LEU A 334 -11.74 21.57 25.95
C LEU A 334 -13.21 21.62 25.50
N GLY A 335 -14.14 21.21 26.37
CA GLY A 335 -15.57 21.11 26.03
C GLY A 335 -15.86 20.03 24.98
N GLY A 336 -15.01 19.01 24.87
CA GLY A 336 -15.17 17.93 23.91
C GLY A 336 -16.46 17.15 24.15
N GLN A 337 -17.17 16.86 23.05
CA GLN A 337 -18.41 16.10 23.06
C GLN A 337 -18.22 14.80 22.26
N SER A 338 -19.06 13.81 22.58
CA SER A 338 -19.13 12.52 21.92
C SER A 338 -20.60 12.11 21.73
N LEU A 339 -20.85 11.19 20.82
CA LEU A 339 -22.11 10.50 20.66
C LEU A 339 -22.10 9.23 21.51
N TRP A 340 -23.15 9.00 22.27
CA TRP A 340 -23.30 7.85 23.16
C TRP A 340 -24.42 6.95 22.63
N ASP A 341 -24.07 5.69 22.34
CA ASP A 341 -25.06 4.71 21.92
C ASP A 341 -25.85 4.14 23.12
N GLU A 342 -26.94 3.43 22.82
CA GLU A 342 -27.84 2.84 23.83
C GLU A 342 -27.15 1.78 24.72
N ASN A 343 -26.01 1.23 24.26
CA ASN A 343 -25.22 0.25 25.00
C ASN A 343 -24.13 0.90 25.87
N GLY A 344 -24.06 2.23 25.92
CA GLY A 344 -23.06 2.98 26.67
C GLY A 344 -21.72 3.14 25.95
N GLY A 345 -21.64 2.77 24.66
CA GLY A 345 -20.48 2.98 23.82
C GLY A 345 -20.33 4.43 23.39
N GLU A 346 -19.10 4.93 23.41
CA GLU A 346 -18.74 6.30 23.05
C GLU A 346 -18.16 6.37 21.64
N TRP A 347 -18.75 7.22 20.81
CA TRP A 347 -18.36 7.47 19.43
C TRP A 347 -17.91 8.92 19.28
N ARG A 348 -16.70 9.11 18.74
CA ARG A 348 -16.14 10.43 18.50
C ARG A 348 -15.69 10.57 17.05
N TYR A 349 -16.12 11.63 16.39
CA TYR A 349 -15.81 11.89 15.00
C TYR A 349 -14.39 12.47 14.85
N PHE A 350 -13.62 11.87 13.95
CA PHE A 350 -12.36 12.42 13.47
C PHE A 350 -12.55 12.89 12.02
N PRO A 351 -12.41 14.21 11.72
CA PRO A 351 -12.69 14.79 10.40
C PRO A 351 -11.71 14.37 9.30
N GLY A 352 -10.68 13.60 9.63
CA GLY A 352 -9.55 13.33 8.76
C GLY A 352 -8.53 14.46 8.82
N ASP A 353 -7.32 14.16 8.40
CA ASP A 353 -6.27 15.14 8.14
C ASP A 353 -5.45 14.71 6.91
N ARG A 354 -4.34 15.39 6.65
CA ARG A 354 -3.46 15.08 5.51
C ARG A 354 -2.79 13.69 5.58
N TRP A 355 -2.89 12.99 6.70
CA TRP A 355 -2.25 11.69 6.95
C TRP A 355 -3.27 10.59 7.28
N HIS A 356 -4.44 10.95 7.81
CA HIS A 356 -5.45 10.02 8.29
C HIS A 356 -6.80 10.29 7.60
N ASN A 357 -7.44 9.24 7.11
CA ASN A 357 -8.80 9.33 6.61
C ASN A 357 -9.78 9.67 7.75
N ALA A 358 -10.90 10.29 7.40
CA ALA A 358 -11.98 10.49 8.36
C ALA A 358 -12.47 9.14 8.91
N HIS A 359 -12.62 9.06 10.22
CA HIS A 359 -13.00 7.82 10.91
C HIS A 359 -13.69 8.13 12.25
N TRP A 360 -14.28 7.10 12.85
CA TRP A 360 -14.79 7.13 14.20
C TRP A 360 -13.76 6.59 15.19
N ASP A 361 -13.54 7.32 16.26
CA ASP A 361 -12.94 6.79 17.47
C ASP A 361 -14.06 6.19 18.34
N TYR A 362 -14.09 4.86 18.44
CA TYR A 362 -15.08 4.13 19.22
C TYR A 362 -14.47 3.53 20.49
N ASN A 363 -15.16 3.70 21.62
CA ASN A 363 -14.84 3.02 22.87
C ASN A 363 -16.11 2.36 23.46
N PRO A 364 -16.15 1.03 23.61
CA PRO A 364 -17.33 0.36 24.14
C PRO A 364 -17.56 0.59 25.65
N HIS A 365 -16.57 1.08 26.39
CA HIS A 365 -16.62 1.22 27.87
C HIS A 365 -17.06 -0.05 28.62
N ASP A 366 -16.83 -1.23 28.03
CA ASP A 366 -17.17 -2.53 28.60
C ASP A 366 -16.31 -2.91 29.82
N THR A 367 -15.11 -2.31 29.91
CA THR A 367 -14.12 -2.49 30.97
C THR A 367 -13.48 -1.16 31.37
N PRO A 368 -12.93 -1.03 32.60
CA PRO A 368 -12.29 0.22 33.05
C PRO A 368 -11.11 0.71 32.18
N ASN A 369 -10.50 -0.18 31.38
CA ASN A 369 -9.39 0.11 30.47
C ASN A 369 -9.72 -0.22 29.01
N SER A 370 -10.99 -0.09 28.64
CA SER A 370 -11.47 -0.33 27.27
C SER A 370 -10.64 0.42 26.24
N ARG A 371 -10.17 -0.30 25.21
CA ARG A 371 -9.34 0.28 24.16
C ARG A 371 -10.19 0.98 23.12
N TRP A 372 -9.73 2.17 22.72
CA TRP A 372 -10.26 2.89 21.58
C TRP A 372 -9.97 2.13 20.28
N LYS A 373 -10.96 2.10 19.40
CA LYS A 373 -10.90 1.46 18.08
C LYS A 373 -11.19 2.53 17.01
N ASN A 374 -10.41 2.54 15.94
CA ASN A 374 -10.72 3.38 14.79
C ASN A 374 -11.65 2.60 13.85
N ILE A 375 -12.86 3.10 13.64
CA ILE A 375 -13.86 2.52 12.73
C ILE A 375 -13.95 3.43 11.50
N PRO A 376 -13.72 2.91 10.28
CA PRO A 376 -13.75 3.73 9.08
C PRO A 376 -15.12 4.36 8.81
N ILE A 377 -15.12 5.49 8.10
CA ILE A 377 -16.33 6.12 7.55
C ILE A 377 -16.33 5.88 6.03
N GLY A 378 -17.26 5.05 5.56
CA GLY A 378 -17.26 4.56 4.17
C GLY A 378 -16.22 3.47 3.93
N ASP A 379 -15.81 3.27 2.67
CA ASP A 379 -15.00 2.13 2.22
C ASP A 379 -13.47 2.33 2.37
N LEU A 380 -13.03 3.41 3.03
CA LEU A 380 -11.61 3.74 3.18
C LEU A 380 -11.11 3.37 4.59
N PRO A 381 -10.06 2.53 4.71
CA PRO A 381 -9.54 2.13 6.02
C PRO A 381 -8.90 3.33 6.75
N PRO A 382 -8.90 3.34 8.10
CA PRO A 382 -8.13 4.32 8.85
C PRO A 382 -6.64 4.05 8.59
N ASN A 383 -5.95 4.98 7.92
CA ASN A 383 -4.50 4.93 7.83
C ASN A 383 -3.91 5.26 9.21
N LYS A 384 -2.86 4.54 9.60
CA LYS A 384 -2.15 4.76 10.88
C LYS A 384 -1.17 5.91 10.80
#